data_AF-A0A819ZP74-F1
#
_entry.id   AF-A0A819ZP74-F1
#
_cell.length_a   1.000
_cell.length_b   1.000
_cell.length_c   1.000
_cell.angle_alpha   90.00
_cell.angle_beta   90.00
_cell.angle_gamma   90.00
#
_symmetry.space_group_name_H-M   'P 1'
#
loop_
_entity.id
_entity.type
_entity.pdbx_description
1 polymer ?
#
loop_
_entity_poly.entity_id
_entity_poly.type
_entity_poly.pdbx_seq_one_letter_code
_entity_poly.pdbx_strand_id
1 'polypeptide(L)'
;MSRSLTVIACMDRYALCSNSIRIRSFSDPKVAIRVIVGIILLWPIATVFLPISYVYHQGSCGMDPSFSLSWAIYSVIVPGLLTPGLMIVFGGLAISNRREL
;
A
#
# COMPACT_ATOMS: atom_id res chain seq x y z
N MET A 1 -5.75 -2.24 3.33
CA MET A 1 -5.10 -2.35 4.65
C MET A 1 -4.14 -3.55 4.72
N SER A 2 -4.62 -4.81 4.71
CA SER A 2 -3.75 -6.00 4.87
C SER A 2 -2.61 -6.08 3.84
N ARG A 3 -2.94 -5.93 2.54
CA ARG A 3 -1.93 -6.05 1.48
C ARG A 3 -0.84 -4.96 1.52
N SER A 4 -1.19 -3.74 1.92
CA SER A 4 -0.26 -2.62 2.03
C SER A 4 0.78 -2.85 3.14
N LEU A 5 0.36 -3.43 4.27
CA LEU A 5 1.26 -3.80 5.36
C LEU A 5 2.24 -4.90 4.93
N THR A 6 1.78 -5.86 4.14
CA THR A 6 2.63 -6.93 3.61
C THR A 6 3.69 -6.38 2.63
N VAL A 7 3.37 -5.40 1.78
CA VAL A 7 4.37 -4.73 0.93
C VAL A 7 5.47 -4.09 1.78
N ILE A 8 5.08 -3.41 2.86
CA ILE A 8 6.04 -2.74 3.74
C ILE A 8 6.90 -3.75 4.49
N ALA A 9 6.34 -4.89 4.89
CA ALA A 9 7.13 -5.98 5.44
C ALA A 9 8.14 -6.54 4.41
N CYS A 10 7.77 -6.64 3.13
CA CYS A 10 8.71 -7.02 2.07
C CYS A 10 9.81 -5.95 1.87
N MET A 11 9.44 -4.65 1.91
CA MET A 11 10.40 -3.55 1.83
C MET A 11 11.38 -3.54 3.00
N ASP A 12 10.90 -3.78 4.22
CA ASP A 12 11.72 -3.86 5.43
C ASP A 12 12.73 -5.02 5.34
N ARG A 13 12.28 -6.20 4.89
CA ARG A 13 13.17 -7.35 4.64
C ARG A 13 14.21 -7.07 3.56
N TYR A 14 13.84 -6.37 2.49
CA TYR A 14 14.80 -5.91 1.48
C TYR A 14 15.82 -4.93 2.07
N ALA A 15 15.36 -3.97 2.87
CA ALA A 15 16.20 -2.95 3.48
C ALA A 15 17.24 -3.54 4.45
N LEU A 16 16.89 -4.61 5.18
CA LEU A 16 17.81 -5.34 6.05
C LEU A 16 18.92 -6.05 5.28
N CYS A 17 18.62 -6.58 4.09
CA CYS A 17 19.60 -7.28 3.27
C CYS A 17 20.49 -6.29 2.50
N SER A 18 19.96 -5.14 2.07
CA SER A 18 20.68 -4.20 1.21
C SER A 18 22.04 -3.74 1.77
N ASN A 19 23.06 -3.71 0.91
CA ASN A 19 24.40 -3.22 1.25
C ASN A 19 24.43 -1.68 1.48
N SER A 20 23.44 -0.94 0.95
CA SER A 20 23.40 0.51 1.09
C SER A 20 22.96 0.96 2.49
N ILE A 21 23.81 1.72 3.18
CA ILE A 21 23.54 2.31 4.51
C ILE A 21 22.23 3.13 4.50
N ARG A 22 21.96 3.84 3.40
CA ARG A 22 20.77 4.69 3.26
C ARG A 22 19.48 3.88 3.21
N ILE A 23 19.51 2.70 2.59
CA ILE A 23 18.36 1.80 2.51
C ILE A 23 18.19 1.07 3.85
N ARG A 24 19.29 0.66 4.50
CA ARG A 24 19.25 0.00 5.81
C ARG A 24 18.70 0.88 6.93
N SER A 25 18.97 2.20 6.89
CA SER A 25 18.38 3.19 7.79
C SER A 25 16.84 3.23 7.74
N PHE A 26 16.24 2.73 6.65
CA PHE A 26 14.78 2.66 6.55
C PHE A 26 14.17 1.60 7.48
N SER A 27 14.94 0.58 7.88
CA SER A 27 14.52 -0.47 8.82
C SER A 27 14.69 -0.06 10.29
N ASP A 28 15.06 1.20 10.56
CA ASP A 28 15.08 1.70 11.93
C ASP A 28 13.68 1.62 12.57
N PRO A 29 13.54 1.08 13.79
CA PRO A 29 12.23 0.87 14.42
C PRO A 29 11.46 2.18 14.60
N LYS A 30 12.17 3.30 14.82
CA LYS A 30 11.58 4.65 14.95
C LYS A 30 10.98 5.17 13.63
N VAL A 31 11.52 4.74 12.49
CA VAL A 31 11.02 5.09 11.15
C VAL A 31 9.85 4.17 10.80
N ALA A 32 10.01 2.87 11.01
CA ALA A 32 8.97 1.87 10.77
C ALA A 32 7.68 2.20 11.53
N ILE A 33 7.76 2.55 12.82
CA ILE A 33 6.58 2.95 13.62
C ILE A 33 5.91 4.20 13.03
N ARG A 34 6.68 5.22 12.63
CA ARG A 34 6.13 6.43 12.02
C ARG A 34 5.39 6.14 10.71
N VAL A 35 5.94 5.25 9.88
CA VAL A 35 5.30 4.83 8.61
C VAL A 35 4.02 4.04 8.88
N ILE A 36 4.05 3.09 9.83
CA ILE A 36 2.87 2.28 10.19
C ILE A 36 1.75 3.17 10.74
N VAL A 37 2.07 4.08 11.67
CA VAL A 37 1.10 5.03 12.24
C VAL A 37 0.52 5.93 11.15
N GLY A 38 1.36 6.46 10.25
CA GLY A 38 0.90 7.27 9.13
C GLY A 38 -0.10 6.54 8.23
N ILE A 39 0.13 5.25 7.94
CA ILE A 39 -0.76 4.43 7.12
C ILE A 39 -2.06 4.11 7.85
N ILE A 40 -1.98 3.80 9.15
CA ILE A 40 -3.16 3.55 9.97
C ILE A 40 -4.05 4.78 10.05
N LEU A 41 -3.49 5.99 10.04
CA LEU A 41 -4.25 7.24 10.03
C LEU A 41 -4.79 7.62 8.63
N LEU A 42 -4.02 7.38 7.57
CA LEU A 42 -4.39 7.78 6.21
C LEU A 42 -5.45 6.86 5.59
N TRP A 43 -5.40 5.56 5.88
CA TRP A 43 -6.34 4.58 5.32
C TRP A 43 -7.82 4.80 5.74
N PRO A 44 -8.16 5.08 7.01
CA PRO A 44 -9.55 5.30 7.40
C PRO A 44 -10.15 6.55 6.74
N ILE A 45 -9.34 7.59 6.51
CA ILE A 45 -9.79 8.80 5.78
C ILE A 45 -10.26 8.42 4.38
N ALA A 46 -9.49 7.60 3.67
CA ALA A 46 -9.88 7.11 2.34
C ALA A 46 -11.15 6.24 2.39
N THR A 47 -11.34 5.44 3.45
CA THR A 47 -12.55 4.62 3.60
C THR A 47 -13.78 5.43 3.97
N VAL A 48 -13.64 6.52 4.72
CA VAL A 48 -14.72 7.43 5.12
C VAL A 48 -15.15 8.33 3.96
N PHE A 49 -14.25 8.60 3.01
CA PHE A 49 -14.59 9.34 1.80
C PHE A 49 -15.62 8.60 0.90
N LEU A 50 -15.63 7.26 0.93
CA LEU A 50 -16.56 6.44 0.16
C LEU A 50 -18.03 6.65 0.55
N PRO A 51 -18.47 6.50 1.81
CA PRO A 51 -19.86 6.73 2.20
C PRO A 51 -20.32 8.17 1.97
N ILE A 52 -19.40 9.15 2.01
CA ILE A 52 -19.72 10.56 1.77
C ILE A 52 -20.08 10.82 0.30
N SER A 53 -19.52 10.05 -0.64
CA SER A 53 -19.80 10.20 -2.07
C SER A 53 -21.03 9.42 -2.56
N TYR A 54 -21.82 8.84 -1.66
CA TYR A 54 -23.12 8.27 -2.03
C TYR A 54 -24.15 9.38 -2.20
N VAL A 55 -24.78 9.40 -3.35
CA VAL A 55 -25.85 10.35 -3.68
C VAL A 55 -27.15 9.58 -3.78
N TYR A 56 -28.22 10.14 -3.20
CA TYR A 56 -29.54 9.56 -3.29
C TYR A 56 -30.17 9.91 -4.64
N HIS A 57 -30.36 8.93 -5.52
CA HIS A 57 -30.99 9.12 -6.83
C HIS A 57 -32.20 8.18 -6.98
N GLN A 58 -33.37 8.76 -7.22
CA GLN A 58 -34.63 8.08 -7.58
C GLN A 58 -34.91 6.77 -6.80
N GLY A 59 -34.93 6.83 -5.47
CA GLY A 59 -35.34 5.70 -4.64
C GLY A 59 -34.22 4.71 -4.29
N SER A 60 -33.01 4.89 -4.81
CA SER A 60 -31.86 4.04 -4.51
C SER A 60 -30.66 4.87 -4.04
N CYS A 61 -29.89 4.32 -3.10
CA CYS A 61 -28.65 4.93 -2.62
C CYS A 61 -27.50 4.33 -3.43
N GLY A 62 -26.82 5.15 -4.23
CA GLY A 62 -25.74 4.72 -5.11
C GLY A 62 -24.63 5.75 -5.17
N MET A 63 -23.44 5.33 -5.58
CA MET A 63 -22.39 6.29 -5.95
C MET A 63 -22.71 6.86 -7.33
N ASP A 64 -22.29 8.11 -7.55
CA ASP A 64 -22.28 8.69 -8.90
C ASP A 64 -21.55 7.75 -9.87
N PRO A 65 -22.10 7.49 -11.07
CA PRO A 65 -21.54 6.53 -12.01
C PRO A 65 -20.11 6.88 -12.42
N SER A 66 -19.81 8.17 -12.58
CA SER A 66 -18.45 8.67 -12.89
C SER A 66 -17.45 8.44 -11.76
N PHE A 67 -17.90 8.59 -10.50
CA PHE A 67 -17.07 8.34 -9.33
C PHE A 67 -16.86 6.84 -9.10
N SER A 68 -17.91 6.05 -9.26
CA SER A 68 -17.88 4.59 -9.14
C SER A 68 -16.91 3.97 -10.15
N LEU A 69 -16.93 4.41 -11.41
CA LEU A 69 -16.01 3.94 -12.44
C LEU A 69 -14.55 4.28 -12.10
N SER A 70 -14.30 5.52 -11.67
CA SER A 70 -12.95 5.98 -11.30
C SER A 70 -12.41 5.20 -10.09
N TRP A 71 -13.26 4.97 -9.09
CA TRP A 71 -12.92 4.17 -7.93
C TRP A 71 -12.66 2.69 -8.28
N ALA A 72 -13.47 2.12 -9.18
CA ALA A 72 -13.29 0.75 -9.65
C ALA A 72 -11.93 0.58 -10.34
N ILE A 73 -11.57 1.50 -11.25
CA ILE A 73 -10.26 1.49 -11.93
C ILE A 73 -9.12 1.59 -10.91
N TYR A 74 -9.19 2.54 -9.97
CA TYR A 74 -8.20 2.68 -8.90
C TYR A 74 -8.07 1.39 -8.07
N SER A 75 -9.20 0.78 -7.72
CA SER A 75 -9.25 -0.43 -6.91
C SER A 75 -8.72 -1.68 -7.62
N VAL A 76 -8.64 -1.70 -8.94
CA VAL A 76 -8.01 -2.80 -9.68
C VAL A 76 -6.52 -2.54 -9.82
N ILE A 77 -6.13 -1.32 -10.22
CA ILE A 77 -4.73 -1.01 -10.51
C ILE A 77 -3.88 -1.04 -9.23
N VAL A 78 -4.32 -0.36 -8.17
CA VAL A 78 -3.46 -0.13 -6.99
C VAL A 78 -3.34 -1.39 -6.11
N PRO A 79 -4.42 -1.97 -5.56
CA PRO A 79 -4.29 -3.16 -4.74
C PRO A 79 -4.15 -4.45 -5.58
N GLY A 80 -4.59 -4.45 -6.85
CA GLY A 80 -4.58 -5.62 -7.72
C GLY A 80 -3.29 -5.80 -8.54
N LEU A 81 -2.66 -4.73 -9.00
CA LEU A 81 -1.45 -4.82 -9.84
C LEU A 81 -0.22 -4.25 -9.15
N LEU A 82 -0.31 -3.02 -8.63
CA LEU A 82 0.84 -2.31 -8.07
C LEU A 82 1.36 -3.00 -6.79
N THR A 83 0.45 -3.39 -5.91
CA THR A 83 0.78 -4.04 -4.63
C THR A 83 1.52 -5.37 -4.81
N PRO A 84 1.01 -6.36 -5.59
CA PRO A 84 1.77 -7.59 -5.85
C PRO A 84 3.02 -7.34 -6.70
N GLY A 85 3.00 -6.39 -7.63
CA GLY A 85 4.20 -6.01 -8.39
C GLY A 85 5.34 -5.56 -7.48
N LEU A 86 5.06 -4.69 -6.51
CA LEU A 86 6.04 -4.27 -5.51
C LEU A 86 6.51 -5.43 -4.63
N MET A 87 5.60 -6.33 -4.22
CA MET A 87 6.00 -7.53 -3.46
C MET A 87 6.99 -8.40 -4.23
N ILE A 88 6.73 -8.64 -5.52
CA ILE A 88 7.60 -9.47 -6.37
C ILE A 88 8.96 -8.80 -6.54
N VAL A 89 8.99 -7.49 -6.78
CA VAL A 89 10.23 -6.73 -6.95
C VAL A 89 11.05 -6.74 -5.67
N PHE A 90 10.47 -6.33 -4.52
CA PHE A 90 11.21 -6.29 -3.25
C PHE A 90 11.60 -7.69 -2.75
N GLY A 91 10.74 -8.68 -2.95
CA GLY A 91 11.05 -10.08 -2.65
C GLY A 91 12.20 -10.61 -3.51
N GLY A 92 12.17 -10.34 -4.83
CA GLY A 92 13.23 -10.73 -5.76
C GLY A 92 14.57 -10.07 -5.42
N LEU A 93 14.56 -8.77 -5.12
CA LEU A 93 15.74 -8.02 -4.70
C LEU A 93 16.31 -8.55 -3.36
N ALA A 94 15.46 -8.90 -2.40
CA ALA A 94 15.89 -9.49 -1.14
C ALA A 94 16.57 -10.86 -1.35
N ILE A 95 16.06 -11.69 -2.27
CA ILE A 95 16.67 -12.98 -2.61
C ILE A 95 18.01 -12.78 -3.32
N SER A 96 18.08 -11.88 -4.31
CA SER A 96 19.31 -11.60 -5.07
C SER A 96 20.43 -11.14 -4.14
N ASN A 97 20.15 -10.16 -3.29
CA ASN A 97 21.14 -9.59 -2.38
C ASN A 97 21.55 -10.58 -1.27
N ARG A 98 20.73 -11.61 -0.96
CA ARG A 98 21.13 -12.69 -0.04
C ARG A 98 22.07 -13.70 -0.71
N ARG A 99 22.03 -13.84 -2.04
CA ARG A 99 22.91 -14.76 -2.80
C ARG A 99 24.32 -14.18 -3.02
N GLU A 100 24.47 -12.86 -2.87
CA GLU A 100 25.75 -12.15 -3.02
C GLU A 100 26.53 -12.00 -1.71
N LEU A 101 25.94 -12.44 -0.57
CA LEU A 101 26.53 -12.51 0.76
C LEU A 101 26.99 -13.94 1.06
#